data_AF-A0A7R9ZPA1-F1
#
_entry.id   AF-A0A7R9ZPA1-F1
#
_cell.length_a   1.000
_cell.length_b   1.000
_cell.length_c   1.000
_cell.angle_alpha   90.00
_cell.angle_beta   90.00
_cell.angle_gamma   90.00
#
_symmetry.space_group_name_H-M   'P 1'
#
loop_
_entity.id
_entity.type
_entity.pdbx_description
1 polymer ?
#
loop_
_entity_poly.entity_id
_entity_poly.type
_entity_poly.pdbx_seq_one_letter_code
_entity_poly.pdbx_strand_id
1 'polypeptide(L)'
;VRNCCLEKESAWWFLHEVKVMSHILYPLAGPEELDVDEKIGMDPDLWLEGPDKERETDDTTRLFLVESVLLLLMTSRKSREMIRKARTYVILKYADMVEELEQVSDRVNECVQYLRRDEEGTAEGSSDKMVTNQFRRDAGETKEGDDGAGSPRLALPPSTTYSKASTEADVDYDGVD
;
A
#
# COMPACT_ATOMS: atom_id res chain seq x y z
N VAL A 1 -17.73 7.88 10.56
CA VAL A 1 -17.35 7.04 9.39
C VAL A 1 -18.10 5.72 9.36
N ARG A 2 -18.08 4.92 10.43
CA ARG A 2 -18.81 3.63 10.58
C ARG A 2 -20.18 3.55 9.91
N ASN A 3 -21.08 4.49 10.20
CA ASN A 3 -22.45 4.48 9.66
C ASN A 3 -22.49 4.54 8.12
N CYS A 4 -21.53 5.24 7.49
CA CYS A 4 -21.44 5.34 6.04
C CYS A 4 -20.96 4.04 5.39
N CYS A 5 -20.19 3.22 6.11
CA CYS A 5 -19.68 1.94 5.64
C CYS A 5 -20.74 0.82 5.64
N LEU A 6 -21.95 1.09 6.16
CA LEU A 6 -23.06 0.13 6.15
C LEU A 6 -23.68 -0.02 4.75
N GLU A 7 -23.62 1.03 3.92
CA GLU A 7 -24.20 1.04 2.59
C GLU A 7 -23.27 0.38 1.57
N LYS A 8 -23.64 -0.83 1.13
CA LYS A 8 -22.79 -1.69 0.29
C LYS A 8 -22.59 -1.12 -1.11
N GLU A 9 -23.60 -0.44 -1.65
CA GLU A 9 -23.55 0.11 -3.01
C GLU A 9 -22.53 1.26 -3.13
N SER A 10 -22.34 2.00 -2.05
CA SER A 10 -21.42 3.15 -2.00
C SER A 10 -19.98 2.78 -1.65
N ALA A 11 -19.72 1.54 -1.24
CA ALA A 11 -18.40 1.13 -0.75
C ALA A 11 -17.28 1.31 -1.79
N TRP A 12 -17.58 1.08 -3.08
CA TRP A 12 -16.59 1.30 -4.13
C TRP A 12 -16.16 2.77 -4.21
N TRP A 13 -17.11 3.69 -4.15
CA TRP A 13 -16.85 5.13 -4.19
C TRP A 13 -16.03 5.58 -2.96
N PHE A 14 -16.37 5.09 -1.76
CA PHE A 14 -15.60 5.37 -0.55
C PHE A 14 -14.14 4.90 -0.62
N LEU A 15 -13.92 3.71 -1.17
CA LEU A 15 -12.59 3.12 -1.27
C LEU A 15 -11.77 3.75 -2.40
N HIS A 16 -12.40 4.07 -3.53
CA HIS A 16 -11.70 4.54 -4.74
C HIS A 16 -11.55 6.06 -4.80
N GLU A 17 -12.66 6.79 -4.67
CA GLU A 17 -12.69 8.25 -4.87
C GLU A 17 -12.26 8.99 -3.60
N VAL A 18 -12.80 8.58 -2.45
CA VAL A 18 -12.51 9.24 -1.16
C VAL A 18 -11.20 8.75 -0.54
N LYS A 19 -10.73 7.56 -0.94
CA LYS A 19 -9.57 6.89 -0.31
C LYS A 19 -9.70 6.81 1.21
N VAL A 20 -10.91 6.46 1.68
CA VAL A 20 -11.27 6.47 3.10
C VAL A 20 -10.34 5.62 3.96
N MET A 21 -9.66 4.62 3.38
CA MET A 21 -8.75 3.73 4.09
C MET A 21 -7.61 4.47 4.77
N SER A 22 -6.95 5.42 4.10
CA SER A 22 -5.86 6.18 4.73
C SER A 22 -6.36 6.92 5.97
N HIS A 23 -7.54 7.52 5.89
CA HIS A 23 -8.15 8.23 7.02
C HIS A 23 -8.61 7.32 8.17
N ILE A 24 -9.04 6.09 7.88
CA ILE A 24 -9.42 5.11 8.91
C ILE A 24 -8.18 4.50 9.57
N LEU A 25 -7.14 4.23 8.79
CA LEU A 25 -5.91 3.60 9.28
C LEU A 25 -5.01 4.57 10.05
N TYR A 26 -5.01 5.85 9.70
CA TYR A 26 -4.19 6.87 10.33
C TYR A 26 -4.33 6.95 11.86
N PRO A 27 -5.54 6.98 12.47
CA PRO A 27 -5.70 6.93 13.93
C PRO A 27 -5.32 5.57 14.56
N LEU A 28 -5.28 4.49 13.78
CA LEU A 28 -4.86 3.16 14.26
C LEU A 28 -3.35 2.95 14.12
N ALA A 29 -2.69 3.73 13.28
CA ALA A 29 -1.24 3.73 13.09
C ALA A 29 -0.55 4.32 14.33
N GLY A 30 0.54 3.67 14.75
CA GLY A 30 1.33 4.12 15.90
C GLY A 30 2.77 4.44 15.51
N PRO A 31 3.66 4.57 16.51
CA PRO A 31 5.04 4.99 16.32
C PRO A 31 5.97 3.85 15.86
N GLU A 32 5.44 2.70 15.44
CA GLU A 32 6.24 1.56 15.03
C GLU A 32 7.03 1.84 13.76
N GLU A 33 8.28 1.40 13.75
CA GLU A 33 9.10 1.43 12.55
C GLU A 33 8.65 0.34 11.57
N LEU A 34 8.12 0.78 10.43
CA LEU A 34 7.76 -0.11 9.32
C LEU A 34 8.98 -0.39 8.44
N ASP A 35 9.12 -1.64 8.02
CA ASP A 35 10.15 -2.04 7.06
C ASP A 35 9.89 -1.44 5.68
N VAL A 36 10.92 -1.39 4.84
CA VAL A 36 10.80 -0.85 3.46
C VAL A 36 9.72 -1.61 2.68
N ASP A 37 9.67 -2.93 2.80
CA ASP A 37 8.68 -3.77 2.11
C ASP A 37 7.24 -3.53 2.58
N GLU A 38 7.06 -3.13 3.83
CA GLU A 38 5.77 -2.79 4.42
C GLU A 38 5.29 -1.41 3.97
N LYS A 39 6.24 -0.47 3.81
CA LYS A 39 5.99 0.89 3.29
C LYS A 39 5.60 0.91 1.81
N ILE A 40 6.09 -0.02 1.00
CA ILE A 40 5.78 -0.06 -0.45
C ILE A 40 4.28 -0.21 -0.66
N GLY A 41 3.67 0.80 -1.26
CA GLY A 41 2.23 0.84 -1.57
C GLY A 41 1.33 1.26 -0.40
N MET A 42 1.91 1.56 0.77
CA MET A 42 1.21 2.26 1.84
C MET A 42 1.16 3.75 1.53
N ASP A 43 0.09 4.42 1.97
CA ASP A 43 -0.02 5.86 1.90
C ASP A 43 1.14 6.51 2.71
N PRO A 44 1.93 7.45 2.14
CA PRO A 44 3.01 8.13 2.85
C PRO A 44 2.59 8.74 4.19
N ASP A 45 1.37 9.27 4.28
CA ASP A 45 0.89 9.93 5.49
C ASP A 45 0.79 8.97 6.68
N LEU A 46 0.71 7.65 6.43
CA LEU A 46 0.64 6.63 7.49
C LEU A 46 1.99 6.31 8.13
N TRP A 47 3.12 6.62 7.48
CA TRP A 47 4.45 6.23 7.96
C TRP A 47 5.47 7.37 8.02
N LEU A 48 5.11 8.57 7.55
CA LEU A 48 5.98 9.75 7.58
C LEU A 48 6.03 10.47 8.94
N GLU A 49 5.06 10.27 9.82
CA GLU A 49 4.97 11.03 11.08
C GLU A 49 6.02 10.65 12.14
N GLY A 50 6.69 9.51 11.98
CA GLY A 50 7.79 9.09 12.84
C GLY A 50 7.36 8.71 14.26
N PRO A 51 8.27 8.78 15.26
CA PRO A 51 8.05 8.22 16.59
C PRO A 51 7.11 9.07 17.47
N ASP A 52 6.81 10.31 17.09
CA ASP A 52 5.89 11.20 17.82
C ASP A 52 4.42 10.85 17.53
N LYS A 53 4.16 9.89 16.63
CA LYS A 53 2.82 9.42 16.31
C LYS A 53 2.21 8.69 17.50
N GLU A 54 1.19 9.28 18.09
CA GLU A 54 0.33 8.58 19.05
C GLU A 54 -0.89 7.96 18.34
N ARG A 55 -1.23 6.75 18.77
CA ARG A 55 -2.49 6.10 18.38
C ARG A 55 -3.66 6.79 19.05
N GLU A 56 -4.84 6.58 18.46
CA GLU A 56 -6.09 6.99 19.08
C GLU A 56 -6.24 6.41 20.49
N THR A 57 -6.38 7.27 21.49
CA THR A 57 -6.44 6.87 22.91
C THR A 57 -7.81 6.31 23.30
N ASP A 58 -8.89 6.75 22.64
CA ASP A 58 -10.24 6.29 22.95
C ASP A 58 -10.53 4.91 22.35
N ASP A 59 -10.70 3.91 23.23
CA ASP A 59 -11.00 2.53 22.87
C ASP A 59 -12.28 2.40 22.03
N THR A 60 -13.28 3.24 22.31
CA THR A 60 -14.56 3.22 21.58
C THR A 60 -14.35 3.67 20.14
N THR A 61 -13.53 4.70 19.94
CA THR A 61 -13.17 5.19 18.61
C THR A 61 -12.35 4.15 17.85
N ARG A 62 -11.35 3.52 18.49
CA ARG A 62 -10.59 2.41 17.90
C ARG A 62 -11.50 1.27 17.46
N LEU A 63 -12.44 0.86 18.31
CA LEU A 63 -13.43 -0.17 17.99
C LEU A 63 -14.26 0.21 16.76
N PHE A 64 -14.80 1.42 16.69
CA PHE A 64 -15.60 1.86 15.55
C PHE A 64 -14.80 1.98 14.26
N LEU A 65 -13.51 2.32 14.32
CA LEU A 65 -12.62 2.34 13.17
C LEU A 65 -12.40 0.92 12.63
N VAL A 66 -12.08 -0.03 13.50
CA VAL A 66 -11.90 -1.44 13.11
C VAL A 66 -13.20 -2.04 12.56
N GLU A 67 -14.34 -1.77 13.19
CA GLU A 67 -15.65 -2.18 12.67
C GLU A 67 -15.95 -1.57 11.29
N SER A 68 -15.53 -0.32 11.04
CA SER A 68 -15.66 0.31 9.72
C SER A 68 -14.87 -0.46 8.66
N VAL A 69 -13.63 -0.86 8.97
CA VAL A 69 -12.80 -1.69 8.08
C VAL A 69 -13.49 -3.04 7.83
N LEU A 70 -14.00 -3.69 8.89
CA LEU A 70 -14.68 -4.98 8.80
C LEU A 70 -15.90 -4.91 7.87
N LEU A 71 -16.75 -3.88 8.00
CA LEU A 71 -17.92 -3.67 7.14
C LEU A 71 -17.52 -3.53 5.66
N LEU A 72 -16.46 -2.79 5.37
CA LEU A 72 -15.95 -2.63 4.00
C LEU A 72 -15.39 -3.95 3.45
N LEU A 73 -14.70 -4.75 4.27
CA LEU A 73 -14.20 -6.09 3.89
C LEU A 73 -15.33 -7.08 3.58
N MET A 74 -16.44 -7.00 4.31
CA MET A 74 -17.61 -7.85 4.12
C MET A 74 -18.45 -7.48 2.88
N THR A 75 -18.20 -6.31 2.28
CA THR A 75 -19.07 -5.79 1.21
C THR A 75 -18.87 -6.51 -0.12
N SER A 76 -17.64 -6.56 -0.66
CA SER A 76 -17.38 -7.17 -1.97
C SER A 76 -15.96 -7.72 -2.08
N ARG A 77 -15.74 -8.61 -3.07
CA ARG A 77 -14.40 -9.13 -3.39
C ARG A 77 -13.42 -8.01 -3.78
N LYS A 78 -13.89 -7.07 -4.61
CA LYS A 78 -13.09 -5.92 -5.06
C LYS A 78 -12.71 -5.01 -3.88
N SER A 79 -13.63 -4.81 -2.94
CA SER A 79 -13.36 -4.03 -1.72
C SER A 79 -12.21 -4.66 -0.92
N ARG A 80 -12.23 -5.98 -0.70
CA ARG A 80 -11.12 -6.69 -0.03
C ARG A 80 -9.79 -6.50 -0.76
N GLU A 81 -9.79 -6.62 -2.08
CA GLU A 81 -8.59 -6.41 -2.88
C GLU A 81 -8.02 -5.00 -2.71
N MET A 82 -8.87 -3.97 -2.73
CA MET A 82 -8.45 -2.57 -2.50
C MET A 82 -7.92 -2.35 -1.08
N ILE A 83 -8.57 -2.93 -0.07
CA ILE A 83 -8.15 -2.80 1.32
C ILE A 83 -6.80 -3.51 1.57
N ARG A 84 -6.56 -4.65 0.90
CA ARG A 84 -5.24 -5.31 0.90
C ARG A 84 -4.16 -4.43 0.24
N LYS A 85 -4.47 -3.78 -0.88
CA LYS A 85 -3.56 -2.83 -1.55
C LYS A 85 -3.20 -1.64 -0.67
N ALA A 86 -4.11 -1.20 0.20
CA ALA A 86 -3.84 -0.15 1.18
C ALA A 86 -2.96 -0.58 2.37
N ARG A 87 -2.36 -1.79 2.34
CA ARG A 87 -1.50 -2.33 3.41
C ARG A 87 -2.16 -2.41 4.79
N THR A 88 -3.49 -2.49 4.82
CA THR A 88 -4.30 -2.54 6.05
C THR A 88 -3.86 -3.61 7.05
N TYR A 89 -3.43 -4.79 6.58
CA TYR A 89 -2.96 -5.87 7.45
C TYR A 89 -1.78 -5.46 8.33
N VAL A 90 -0.85 -4.65 7.80
CA VAL A 90 0.36 -4.21 8.53
C VAL A 90 -0.07 -3.36 9.73
N ILE A 91 -0.90 -2.34 9.49
CA ILE A 91 -1.38 -1.44 10.54
C ILE A 91 -2.18 -2.21 11.60
N LEU A 92 -3.10 -3.08 11.18
CA LEU A 92 -3.92 -3.88 12.09
C LEU A 92 -3.07 -4.83 12.96
N LYS A 93 -2.02 -5.44 12.38
CA LYS A 93 -1.09 -6.30 13.12
C LYS A 93 -0.39 -5.53 14.25
N TYR A 94 0.13 -4.34 13.97
CA TYR A 94 0.81 -3.53 14.99
C TYR A 94 -0.17 -2.97 16.03
N ALA A 95 -1.38 -2.57 15.60
CA ALA A 95 -2.43 -2.16 16.51
C ALA A 95 -2.82 -3.27 17.49
N ASP A 96 -3.03 -4.50 17.00
CA ASP A 96 -3.39 -5.66 17.84
C ASP A 96 -2.31 -6.05 18.86
N MET A 97 -1.03 -5.88 18.53
CA MET A 97 0.09 -6.22 19.43
C MET A 97 0.13 -5.36 20.71
N VAL A 98 -0.44 -4.16 20.66
CA VAL A 98 -0.47 -3.22 21.79
C VAL A 98 -1.88 -3.02 22.36
N GLU A 99 -2.89 -3.63 21.76
CA GLU A 99 -4.28 -3.44 22.14
C GLU A 99 -4.58 -4.18 23.45
N GLU A 100 -5.15 -3.46 24.42
CA GLU A 100 -5.49 -4.02 25.73
C GLU A 100 -6.94 -4.51 25.78
N LEU A 101 -7.82 -3.94 24.94
CA LEU A 101 -9.24 -4.26 24.94
C LEU A 101 -9.54 -5.47 24.05
N GLU A 102 -9.95 -6.58 24.68
CA GLU A 102 -10.31 -7.85 24.02
C GLU A 102 -11.32 -7.65 22.87
N GLN A 103 -12.33 -6.79 23.07
CA GLN A 103 -13.34 -6.52 22.04
C GLN A 103 -12.76 -5.91 20.75
N VAL A 104 -11.72 -5.08 20.87
CA VAL A 104 -11.06 -4.49 19.70
C VAL A 104 -10.20 -5.56 19.02
N SER A 105 -9.41 -6.31 19.79
CA SER A 105 -8.59 -7.40 19.28
C SER A 105 -9.43 -8.46 18.53
N ASP A 106 -10.60 -8.83 19.06
CA ASP A 106 -11.53 -9.74 18.39
C ASP A 106 -11.96 -9.22 17.01
N ARG A 107 -12.30 -7.93 16.91
CA ARG A 107 -12.69 -7.30 15.64
C ARG A 107 -11.50 -7.21 14.67
N VAL A 108 -10.30 -6.98 15.18
CA VAL A 108 -9.09 -6.99 14.36
C VAL A 108 -8.84 -8.40 13.82
N ASN A 109 -8.98 -9.43 14.64
CA ASN A 109 -8.85 -10.83 14.24
C ASN A 109 -9.86 -11.21 13.15
N GLU A 110 -11.12 -10.77 13.28
CA GLU A 110 -12.12 -10.93 12.22
C GLU A 110 -11.69 -10.24 10.92
N CYS A 111 -11.19 -9.00 10.99
CA CYS A 111 -10.67 -8.29 9.82
C CYS A 111 -9.53 -9.07 9.14
N VAL A 112 -8.59 -9.59 9.93
CA VAL A 112 -7.46 -10.40 9.43
C VAL A 112 -7.95 -11.67 8.74
N GLN A 113 -8.97 -12.34 9.29
CA GLN A 113 -9.56 -13.52 8.65
C GLN A 113 -10.14 -13.17 7.26
N TYR A 114 -10.87 -12.05 7.14
CA TYR A 114 -11.38 -11.61 5.84
C TYR A 114 -10.27 -11.19 4.86
N LEU A 115 -9.19 -10.59 5.36
CA LEU A 115 -8.04 -10.23 4.55
C LEU A 115 -7.30 -11.47 4.04
N ARG A 116 -7.12 -12.50 4.87
CA ARG A 116 -6.42 -13.74 4.49
C ARG A 116 -7.28 -14.72 3.70
N ARG A 117 -8.61 -14.57 3.75
CA ARG A 117 -9.51 -15.46 3.03
C ARG A 117 -9.29 -15.36 1.52
N ASP A 118 -8.92 -16.49 0.92
CA ASP A 118 -8.88 -16.67 -0.52
C ASP A 118 -10.29 -16.78 -1.10
N GLU A 119 -10.45 -16.34 -2.35
CA GLU A 119 -11.73 -16.38 -3.04
C GLU A 119 -12.00 -17.77 -3.62
N GLU A 120 -13.27 -18.19 -3.63
CA GLU A 120 -13.68 -19.46 -4.23
C GLU A 120 -13.23 -19.54 -5.70
N GLY A 121 -12.45 -20.58 -6.02
CA GLY A 121 -11.86 -20.82 -7.34
C GLY A 121 -10.43 -20.29 -7.51
N THR A 122 -9.82 -19.70 -6.47
CA THR A 122 -8.41 -19.31 -6.47
C THR A 122 -7.55 -20.28 -5.65
N ALA A 123 -6.28 -20.46 -6.02
CA ALA A 123 -5.36 -21.31 -5.28
C ALA A 123 -5.04 -20.70 -3.90
N GLU A 124 -4.75 -21.55 -2.91
CA GLU A 124 -4.40 -21.11 -1.57
C GLU A 124 -3.17 -20.18 -1.57
N GLY A 125 -3.28 -19.05 -0.87
CA GLY A 125 -2.28 -17.99 -0.84
C GLY A 125 -2.20 -17.14 -2.12
N SER A 126 -3.18 -17.24 -3.02
CA SER A 126 -3.24 -16.42 -4.24
C SER A 126 -3.43 -14.94 -3.90
N SER A 127 -4.18 -14.62 -2.84
CA SER A 127 -4.47 -13.24 -2.44
C SER A 127 -3.22 -12.48 -1.98
N ASP A 128 -2.39 -13.09 -1.13
CA ASP A 128 -1.12 -12.51 -0.67
C ASP A 128 -0.10 -12.37 -1.80
N LYS A 129 -0.04 -13.37 -2.71
CA LYS A 129 0.83 -13.32 -3.89
C LYS A 129 0.44 -12.19 -4.85
N MET A 130 -0.86 -11.92 -5.04
CA MET A 130 -1.32 -10.83 -5.91
C MET A 130 -0.82 -9.48 -5.43
N VAL A 131 -0.98 -9.21 -4.14
CA VAL A 131 -0.56 -7.95 -3.50
C VAL A 131 0.95 -7.78 -3.63
N THR A 132 1.72 -8.81 -3.27
CA THR A 132 3.18 -8.80 -3.35
C THR A 132 3.68 -8.62 -4.80
N ASN A 133 3.06 -9.30 -5.76
CA ASN A 133 3.43 -9.17 -7.18
C ASN A 133 3.12 -7.78 -7.73
N GLN A 134 2.01 -7.16 -7.31
CA GLN A 134 1.68 -5.81 -7.74
C GLN A 134 2.73 -4.80 -7.25
N PHE A 135 3.13 -4.88 -5.98
CA PHE A 135 4.16 -3.99 -5.44
C PHE A 135 5.54 -4.21 -6.05
N ARG A 136 5.92 -5.45 -6.35
CA ARG A 136 7.16 -5.73 -7.09
C ARG A 136 7.16 -5.10 -8.48
N ARG A 137 6.01 -5.07 -9.15
CA ARG A 137 5.87 -4.38 -10.45
C ARG A 137 5.99 -2.87 -10.30
N ASP A 138 5.34 -2.30 -9.29
CA ASP A 138 5.37 -0.85 -9.04
C ASP A 138 6.77 -0.37 -8.58
N ALA A 139 7.53 -1.23 -7.89
CA ALA A 139 8.93 -1.02 -7.53
C ALA A 139 9.92 -1.24 -8.69
N GLY A 140 9.46 -1.61 -9.89
CA GLY A 140 10.30 -1.80 -11.07
C GLY A 140 11.06 -3.14 -11.13
N GLU A 141 10.77 -4.09 -10.25
CA GLU A 141 11.38 -5.42 -10.25
C GLU A 141 10.61 -6.39 -11.17
N THR A 142 10.84 -6.32 -12.48
CA THR A 142 10.46 -7.41 -13.39
C THR A 142 11.35 -8.63 -13.14
N LYS A 143 10.78 -9.75 -12.65
CA LYS A 143 11.46 -11.04 -12.71
C LYS A 143 11.62 -11.45 -14.18
N GLU A 144 12.87 -11.69 -14.60
CA GLU A 144 13.14 -12.53 -15.77
C GLU A 144 12.74 -13.98 -15.45
N GLY A 145 11.95 -14.57 -16.35
CA GLY A 145 11.76 -16.02 -16.49
C GLY A 145 10.52 -16.63 -15.84
N ASP A 146 9.45 -16.81 -16.63
CA ASP A 146 8.88 -18.13 -16.94
C ASP A 146 7.93 -18.02 -18.16
N ASP A 147 7.90 -19.05 -18.99
CA ASP A 147 7.57 -19.04 -20.41
C ASP A 147 6.07 -18.87 -20.76
N GLY A 148 5.77 -18.12 -21.84
CA GLY A 148 4.50 -18.30 -22.57
C GLY A 148 3.88 -17.04 -23.20
N ALA A 149 3.92 -17.00 -24.54
CA ALA A 149 3.17 -16.13 -25.45
C ALA A 149 3.51 -14.62 -25.47
N GLY A 150 4.08 -14.20 -26.59
CA GLY A 150 4.59 -12.85 -26.82
C GLY A 150 3.54 -11.75 -26.89
N SER A 151 3.94 -10.57 -26.45
CA SER A 151 3.40 -9.28 -26.87
C SER A 151 4.56 -8.29 -26.99
N PRO A 152 4.52 -7.36 -27.96
CA PRO A 152 5.70 -6.62 -28.38
C PRO A 152 6.09 -5.60 -27.29
N ARG A 153 7.36 -5.66 -26.89
CA ARG A 153 7.98 -4.66 -26.01
C ARG A 153 7.90 -3.29 -26.68
N LEU A 154 7.13 -2.36 -26.13
CA LEU A 154 7.23 -0.94 -26.48
C LEU A 154 8.56 -0.45 -25.90
N ALA A 155 9.60 -0.36 -26.74
CA ALA A 155 10.89 0.16 -26.32
C ALA A 155 10.73 1.64 -25.94
N LEU A 156 11.15 1.99 -24.73
CA LEU A 156 11.33 3.40 -24.36
C LEU A 156 12.41 4.00 -25.26
N PRO A 157 12.26 5.26 -25.72
CA PRO A 157 13.26 5.91 -26.54
C PRO A 157 14.59 6.03 -25.76
N PRO A 158 15.74 5.91 -26.43
CA PRO A 158 17.04 6.02 -25.78
C PRO A 158 17.20 7.41 -25.16
N SER A 159 17.56 7.42 -23.88
CA SER A 159 17.86 8.63 -23.11
C SER A 159 18.94 9.44 -23.82
N THR A 160 18.68 10.73 -24.04
CA THR A 160 19.62 11.65 -24.67
C THR A 160 20.81 11.90 -23.74
N THR A 161 21.85 11.08 -23.86
CA THR A 161 23.16 11.40 -23.31
C THR A 161 23.85 12.41 -24.22
N TYR A 162 24.24 13.53 -23.61
CA TYR A 162 25.03 14.63 -24.15
C TYR A 162 26.26 14.12 -24.93
N SER A 163 26.33 14.41 -26.23
CA SER A 163 27.49 14.11 -27.06
C SER A 163 28.63 15.09 -26.73
N LYS A 164 29.73 14.57 -26.16
CA LYS A 164 31.05 15.23 -26.24
C LYS A 164 31.49 15.18 -27.71
N ALA A 165 31.31 16.27 -28.43
CA ALA A 165 31.98 16.50 -29.69
C ALA A 165 33.42 16.94 -29.39
N SER A 166 34.37 16.05 -29.68
CA SER A 166 35.78 16.40 -29.84
C SER A 166 35.97 17.01 -31.23
N THR A 167 36.33 18.29 -31.27
CA THR A 167 36.99 18.91 -32.42
C THR A 167 38.18 19.70 -31.88
N GLU A 168 39.36 19.27 -32.28
CA GLU A 168 40.61 20.02 -32.19
C GLU A 168 40.45 21.37 -32.87
N ALA A 169 40.84 22.44 -32.18
CA ALA A 169 41.18 23.71 -32.78
C ALA A 169 42.30 24.31 -31.93
N ASP A 170 43.51 24.26 -32.48
CA ASP A 170 44.68 24.99 -32.01
C ASP A 170 44.34 26.48 -31.86
N VAL A 171 44.51 27.03 -30.66
CA VAL A 171 44.58 28.48 -30.45
C VAL A 171 45.77 28.76 -29.53
N ASP A 172 46.83 29.24 -30.17
CA ASP A 172 48.05 29.79 -29.57
C ASP A 172 47.70 30.86 -28.53
N TYR A 173 48.14 30.66 -27.28
CA TYR A 173 48.08 31.68 -26.24
C TYR A 173 49.46 32.33 -26.13
N ASP A 174 49.69 33.34 -26.95
CA ASP A 174 50.81 34.26 -26.80
C ASP A 174 50.57 35.11 -25.54
N GLY A 175 51.45 34.95 -24.56
CA GLY A 175 51.48 35.79 -23.37
C GLY A 175 51.91 37.21 -23.70
N VAL A 176 51.28 38.18 -23.05
CA VAL A 176 51.84 39.53 -22.87
C VAL A 176 51.55 39.98 -21.44
N ASP A 177 52.60 40.52 -20.83
CA ASP A 177 52.76 41.10 -19.48
C ASP A 177 51.68 42.08 -19.04
#